data_AF-A0A497SES5-F1
#
_entry.id   AF-A0A497SES5-F1
#
_cell.length_a   1.000
_cell.length_b   1.000
_cell.length_c   1.000
_cell.angle_alpha   90.00
_cell.angle_beta   90.00
_cell.angle_gamma   90.00
#
_symmetry.space_group_name_H-M   'P 1'
#
loop_
_entity.id
_entity.type
_entity.pdbx_description
1 polymer ?
#
loop_
_entity_poly.entity_id
_entity_poly.type
_entity_poly.pdbx_seq_one_letter_code
_entity_poly.pdbx_strand_id
1 'polypeptide(L)'
;MRPELSEELVKKVVEKWRRETGISIDIPKSKIIEDILIKYLERPVENLKVRDRKRDRLFRTFVKMKRRIKFGNRMQASIKINSVEFGSIVINNRRYSHDVIVSYKGLIQEGKLKTRHLISKKEFNLMLVEDPKIIVFGRGFEGCLKISPEVLKLAELKGIRVISLLTPDAIEAFNKLHEKDEKVVAYIHVTC
;
A
#
# COMPACT_ATOMS: atom_id res chain seq x y z
N MET A 1 24.52 -7.68 -7.31
CA MET A 1 23.40 -7.53 -8.25
C MET A 1 22.39 -8.64 -7.91
N ARG A 2 21.22 -8.31 -7.35
CA ARG A 2 20.20 -9.35 -7.07
C ARG A 2 19.55 -9.73 -8.40
N PRO A 3 19.37 -11.03 -8.71
CA PRO A 3 18.78 -11.43 -9.98
C PRO A 3 17.39 -10.80 -10.13
N GLU A 4 17.13 -10.19 -11.27
CA GLU A 4 15.75 -9.87 -11.66
C GLU A 4 14.99 -11.18 -11.71
N LEU A 5 14.11 -11.36 -10.73
CA LEU A 5 13.28 -12.55 -10.61
C LEU A 5 12.35 -12.58 -11.82
N SER A 6 12.46 -13.64 -12.62
CA SER A 6 11.72 -13.73 -13.87
C SER A 6 10.22 -13.86 -13.59
N GLU A 7 9.40 -13.09 -14.31
CA GLU A 7 7.93 -13.20 -14.31
C GLU A 7 7.45 -14.64 -14.46
N GLU A 8 8.28 -15.48 -15.09
CA GLU A 8 8.06 -16.90 -15.30
C GLU A 8 7.94 -17.70 -13.99
N LEU A 9 8.71 -17.36 -12.95
CA LEU A 9 8.63 -18.01 -11.65
C LEU A 9 7.28 -17.70 -10.98
N VAL A 10 6.83 -16.44 -11.09
CA VAL A 10 5.56 -15.96 -10.53
C VAL A 10 4.37 -16.58 -11.26
N LYS A 11 4.44 -16.71 -12.59
CA LYS A 11 3.45 -17.41 -13.42
C LYS A 11 3.28 -18.87 -12.98
N LYS A 12 4.39 -19.59 -12.75
CA LYS A 12 4.36 -20.98 -12.24
C LYS A 12 3.63 -21.10 -10.89
N VAL A 13 3.77 -20.11 -10.00
CA VAL A 13 3.04 -20.10 -8.70
C VAL A 13 1.54 -20.00 -8.90
N VAL A 14 1.11 -19.04 -9.71
CA VAL A 14 -0.31 -18.77 -9.95
C VAL A 14 -0.96 -19.96 -10.65
N GLU A 15 -0.27 -20.58 -11.60
CA GLU A 15 -0.78 -21.79 -12.27
C GLU A 15 -0.89 -22.99 -11.33
N LYS A 16 0.12 -23.23 -10.48
CA LYS A 16 0.06 -24.31 -9.47
C LYS A 16 -1.13 -24.14 -8.55
N TRP A 17 -1.35 -22.93 -8.04
CA TRP A 17 -2.50 -22.63 -7.18
C TRP A 17 -3.86 -22.70 -7.89
N ARG A 18 -3.91 -22.28 -9.16
CA ARG A 18 -5.12 -22.43 -10.00
C ARG A 18 -5.51 -23.90 -10.11
N ARG A 19 -4.54 -24.80 -10.28
CA ARG A 19 -4.77 -26.26 -10.33
C ARG A 19 -5.21 -26.83 -8.99
N GLU A 20 -4.60 -26.40 -7.89
CA GLU A 20 -4.87 -26.95 -6.54
C GLU A 20 -6.18 -26.43 -5.92
N THR A 21 -6.60 -25.21 -6.24
CA THR A 21 -7.72 -24.54 -5.55
C THR A 21 -8.86 -24.09 -6.47
N GLY A 22 -8.66 -24.14 -7.79
CA GLY A 22 -9.61 -23.62 -8.78
C GLY A 22 -9.67 -22.09 -8.86
N ILE A 23 -8.87 -21.36 -8.07
CA ILE A 23 -8.91 -19.90 -7.98
C ILE A 23 -7.93 -19.29 -9.00
N SER A 24 -8.44 -18.39 -9.85
CA SER A 24 -7.60 -17.56 -10.74
C SER A 24 -7.25 -16.24 -10.05
N ILE A 25 -5.96 -15.90 -10.04
CA ILE A 25 -5.44 -14.67 -9.43
C ILE A 25 -4.64 -13.92 -10.49
N ASP A 26 -5.05 -12.70 -10.83
CA ASP A 26 -4.19 -11.81 -11.62
C ASP A 26 -2.91 -11.48 -10.83
N ILE A 27 -1.76 -11.72 -11.46
CA ILE A 27 -0.43 -11.45 -10.90
C ILE A 27 -0.30 -9.94 -10.69
N PRO A 28 -0.16 -9.46 -9.44
CA PRO A 28 0.04 -8.03 -9.19
C PRO A 28 1.43 -7.63 -9.67
N LYS A 29 1.54 -6.55 -10.45
CA LYS A 29 2.81 -5.99 -10.96
C LYS A 29 3.72 -5.35 -9.88
N SER A 30 3.52 -5.67 -8.60
CA SER A 30 4.25 -5.08 -7.48
C SER A 30 5.37 -6.03 -7.06
N LYS A 31 6.61 -5.58 -7.18
CA LYS A 31 7.84 -6.30 -6.80
C LYS A 31 7.81 -6.81 -5.36
N ILE A 32 7.03 -6.18 -4.48
CA ILE A 32 6.86 -6.59 -3.08
C ILE A 32 5.93 -7.78 -2.93
N ILE A 33 4.87 -7.80 -3.74
CA ILE A 33 3.95 -8.92 -3.77
C ILE A 33 4.66 -10.14 -4.38
N GLU A 34 5.47 -9.92 -5.41
CA GLU A 34 6.37 -10.94 -5.98
C GLU A 34 7.33 -11.50 -4.92
N ASP A 35 8.08 -10.65 -4.22
CA ASP A 35 9.00 -11.05 -3.14
C ASP A 35 8.29 -11.87 -2.02
N ILE A 36 7.04 -11.53 -1.70
CA ILE A 36 6.22 -12.24 -0.71
C ILE A 36 5.76 -13.60 -1.23
N LEU A 37 5.34 -13.68 -2.49
CA LEU A 37 4.94 -14.93 -3.15
C LEU A 37 6.13 -15.89 -3.31
N ILE A 38 7.33 -15.37 -3.57
CA ILE A 38 8.56 -16.17 -3.68
C ILE A 38 8.97 -16.75 -2.33
N LYS A 39 8.90 -15.96 -1.24
CA LYS A 39 9.11 -16.50 0.12
C LYS A 39 8.14 -17.61 0.51
N TYR A 40 6.98 -17.67 -0.14
CA TYR A 40 6.01 -18.74 0.03
C TYR A 40 6.45 -20.03 -0.68
N LEU A 41 7.19 -19.94 -1.80
CA LEU A 41 7.70 -21.08 -2.57
C LEU A 41 8.95 -21.73 -1.98
N GLU A 42 9.87 -20.94 -1.44
CA GLU A 42 11.19 -21.42 -1.00
C GLU A 42 11.16 -22.36 0.21
N ARG A 43 10.01 -22.50 0.90
CA ARG A 43 9.84 -23.46 2.00
C ARG A 43 8.66 -24.37 1.71
N PRO A 44 8.88 -25.66 1.42
CA PRO A 44 7.79 -26.62 1.31
C PRO A 44 6.97 -26.60 2.61
N VAL A 45 5.64 -26.65 2.48
CA VAL A 45 4.74 -26.87 3.61
C VAL A 45 4.86 -28.34 4.00
N GLU A 46 5.96 -28.69 4.64
CA GLU A 46 6.07 -29.97 5.33
C GLU A 46 5.18 -29.87 6.57
N ASN A 47 4.07 -30.60 6.52
CA ASN A 47 3.01 -30.70 7.51
C ASN A 47 1.99 -29.55 7.51
N LEU A 48 0.90 -29.76 6.75
CA LEU A 48 -0.43 -29.12 6.91
C LEU A 48 -0.97 -29.14 8.36
N LYS A 49 -0.36 -29.93 9.27
CA LYS A 49 -0.71 -29.97 10.70
C LYS A 49 -0.21 -28.77 11.50
N VAL A 50 0.82 -28.05 11.04
CA VAL A 50 1.26 -26.81 11.69
C VAL A 50 0.76 -25.64 10.85
N ARG A 51 -0.46 -25.18 11.15
CA ARG A 51 -0.92 -23.85 10.74
C ARG A 51 0.14 -22.82 11.17
N ASP A 52 0.98 -22.38 10.25
CA ASP A 52 1.84 -21.22 10.49
C ASP A 52 0.92 -20.00 10.55
N ARG A 53 0.46 -19.69 11.77
CA ARG A 53 -0.50 -18.61 12.04
C ARG A 53 -0.02 -17.26 11.51
N LYS A 54 1.28 -17.03 11.35
CA LYS A 54 1.83 -15.79 10.77
C LYS A 54 1.64 -15.76 9.26
N ARG A 55 1.92 -16.87 8.56
CA ARG A 55 1.69 -17.01 7.11
C ARG A 55 0.21 -16.96 6.76
N ASP A 56 -0.63 -17.68 7.51
CA ASP A 56 -2.08 -17.64 7.38
C ASP A 56 -2.65 -16.24 7.66
N ARG A 57 -2.07 -15.49 8.60
CA ARG A 57 -2.47 -14.11 8.87
C ARG A 57 -2.08 -13.20 7.71
N LEU A 58 -0.88 -13.34 7.15
CA LEU A 58 -0.43 -12.55 5.99
C LEU A 58 -1.32 -12.84 4.77
N PHE A 59 -1.61 -14.11 4.52
CA PHE A 59 -2.50 -14.58 3.45
C PHE A 59 -3.95 -14.12 3.66
N ARG A 60 -4.51 -14.28 4.86
CA ARG A 60 -5.85 -13.74 5.21
C ARG A 60 -5.89 -12.22 5.09
N THR A 61 -4.79 -11.53 5.36
CA THR A 61 -4.68 -10.09 5.19
C THR A 61 -4.67 -9.74 3.70
N PHE A 62 -3.90 -10.46 2.88
CA PHE A 62 -3.89 -10.31 1.42
C PHE A 62 -5.26 -10.59 0.79
N VAL A 63 -5.91 -11.69 1.17
CA VAL A 63 -7.26 -12.07 0.70
C VAL A 63 -8.33 -11.09 1.21
N LYS A 64 -8.24 -10.61 2.48
CA LYS A 64 -9.12 -9.52 2.98
C LYS A 64 -8.89 -8.21 2.25
N MET A 65 -7.63 -7.88 1.93
CA MET A 65 -7.29 -6.70 1.12
C MET A 65 -7.92 -6.83 -0.26
N LYS A 66 -7.73 -7.95 -0.98
CA LYS A 66 -8.39 -8.20 -2.28
C LYS A 66 -9.92 -8.16 -2.21
N ARG A 67 -10.56 -8.69 -1.15
CA ARG A 67 -12.03 -8.63 -0.99
C ARG A 67 -12.57 -7.23 -0.70
N ARG A 68 -11.79 -6.35 -0.05
CA ARG A 68 -12.13 -4.92 0.10
C ARG A 68 -11.91 -4.14 -1.20
N ILE A 69 -10.96 -4.58 -2.02
CA ILE A 69 -10.74 -4.09 -3.38
C ILE A 69 -11.77 -4.79 -4.30
N LYS A 70 -13.06 -4.48 -4.13
CA LYS A 70 -13.99 -4.63 -5.26
C LYS A 70 -13.52 -3.63 -6.30
N PHE A 71 -12.84 -4.11 -7.34
CA PHE A 71 -12.69 -3.40 -8.60
C PHE A 71 -14.10 -3.15 -9.15
N GLY A 72 -14.72 -2.04 -8.72
CA GLY A 72 -15.71 -1.40 -9.55
C GLY A 72 -14.95 -0.87 -10.75
N ASN A 73 -15.22 -1.43 -11.93
CA ASN A 73 -14.79 -0.89 -13.21
C ASN A 73 -15.09 0.62 -13.24
N ARG A 74 -14.08 1.43 -12.97
CA ARG A 74 -13.92 2.83 -13.36
C ARG A 74 -12.46 3.17 -13.09
N MET A 75 -11.64 3.19 -14.14
CA MET A 75 -10.50 4.08 -14.18
C MET A 75 -11.06 5.49 -13.95
N GLN A 76 -11.08 5.96 -12.71
CA GLN A 76 -11.36 7.37 -12.44
C GLN A 76 -10.03 8.09 -12.61
N ALA A 77 -9.86 8.67 -13.80
CA ALA A 77 -8.62 9.29 -14.29
C ALA A 77 -8.18 10.55 -13.52
N SER A 78 -8.87 10.93 -12.44
CA SER A 78 -8.43 12.04 -11.60
C SER A 78 -8.80 11.76 -10.15
N ILE A 79 -7.79 11.61 -9.29
CA ILE A 79 -7.98 11.69 -7.86
C ILE A 79 -7.54 13.07 -7.37
N LYS A 80 -8.45 13.78 -6.71
CA LYS A 80 -8.18 15.10 -6.15
C LYS A 80 -8.56 15.11 -4.69
N ILE A 81 -7.60 15.48 -3.85
CA ILE A 81 -7.88 15.82 -2.46
C ILE A 81 -8.38 17.26 -2.47
N ASN A 82 -9.67 17.46 -2.19
CA ASN A 82 -10.33 18.76 -2.30
C ASN A 82 -10.00 19.67 -1.12
N SER A 83 -10.09 19.15 0.09
CA SER A 83 -9.90 19.91 1.33
C SER A 83 -9.64 18.99 2.52
N VAL A 84 -9.14 19.57 3.60
CA VAL A 84 -8.93 18.90 4.88
C VAL A 84 -9.30 19.84 6.02
N GLU A 85 -9.92 19.28 7.04
CA GLU A 85 -10.28 19.91 8.30
C GLU A 85 -9.86 18.99 9.45
N PHE A 86 -9.78 19.50 10.67
CA PHE A 86 -9.46 18.65 11.81
C PHE A 86 -10.48 17.50 11.94
N GLY A 87 -10.00 16.27 11.86
CA GLY A 87 -10.81 15.05 11.91
C GLY A 87 -11.46 14.63 10.59
N SER A 88 -11.30 15.37 9.48
CA SER A 88 -11.89 14.95 8.20
C SER A 88 -11.17 15.44 6.94
N ILE A 89 -11.30 14.68 5.87
CA ILE A 89 -10.73 14.96 4.55
C ILE A 89 -11.79 14.75 3.47
N VAL A 90 -11.77 15.59 2.42
CA VAL A 90 -12.65 15.46 1.26
C VAL A 90 -11.82 15.05 0.05
N ILE A 91 -12.15 13.92 -0.57
CA ILE A 91 -11.48 13.38 -1.77
C ILE A 91 -12.53 13.09 -2.81
N ASN A 92 -12.36 13.60 -4.03
CA ASN A 92 -13.35 13.51 -5.11
C ASN A 92 -14.77 13.86 -4.62
N ASN A 93 -14.88 14.95 -3.86
CA ASN A 93 -16.10 15.48 -3.24
C ASN A 93 -16.78 14.51 -2.24
N ARG A 94 -16.08 13.49 -1.75
CA ARG A 94 -16.56 12.58 -0.69
C ARG A 94 -15.81 12.83 0.60
N ARG A 95 -16.55 12.97 1.71
CA ARG A 95 -15.98 13.20 3.04
C ARG A 95 -15.61 11.88 3.71
N TYR A 96 -14.43 11.86 4.33
CA TYR A 96 -13.90 10.78 5.17
C TYR A 96 -13.55 11.37 6.54
N SER A 97 -13.99 10.73 7.62
CA SER A 97 -13.76 11.17 9.00
C SER A 97 -12.65 10.39 9.69
N HIS A 98 -11.64 9.97 8.92
CA HIS A 98 -10.53 9.14 9.37
C HIS A 98 -9.31 9.34 8.46
N ASP A 99 -8.16 8.89 8.93
CA ASP A 99 -6.93 8.85 8.13
C ASP A 99 -7.10 8.03 6.86
N VAL A 100 -6.44 8.44 5.78
CA VAL A 100 -6.58 7.79 4.48
C VAL A 100 -5.24 7.54 3.80
N ILE A 101 -5.19 6.45 3.05
CA ILE A 101 -4.14 6.19 2.05
C ILE A 101 -4.77 6.44 0.68
N VAL A 102 -4.16 7.32 -0.11
CA VAL A 102 -4.64 7.74 -1.42
C VAL A 102 -3.58 7.39 -2.46
N SER A 103 -3.95 6.71 -3.53
CA SER A 103 -3.03 6.33 -4.60
C SER A 103 -3.31 7.05 -5.91
N TYR A 104 -2.26 7.27 -6.71
CA TYR A 104 -2.32 7.80 -8.07
C TYR A 104 -3.28 7.05 -9.01
N LYS A 105 -3.59 5.77 -8.76
CA LYS A 105 -4.59 5.02 -9.55
C LYS A 105 -6.03 5.17 -9.06
N GLY A 106 -6.28 6.05 -8.09
CA GLY A 106 -7.61 6.31 -7.55
C GLY A 106 -8.02 5.42 -6.38
N LEU A 107 -7.12 4.56 -5.89
CA LEU A 107 -7.41 3.73 -4.72
C LEU A 107 -7.39 4.57 -3.43
N ILE A 108 -8.50 4.55 -2.70
CA ILE A 108 -8.63 5.16 -1.38
C ILE A 108 -8.85 4.05 -0.34
N GLN A 109 -8.01 4.02 0.69
CA GLN A 109 -8.08 3.07 1.79
C GLN A 109 -8.02 3.79 3.14
N GLU A 110 -8.58 3.17 4.17
CA GLU A 110 -8.46 3.66 5.54
C GLU A 110 -7.02 3.49 6.06
N GLY A 111 -6.41 4.60 6.50
CA GLY A 111 -5.05 4.70 7.05
C GLY A 111 -4.98 4.29 8.52
N LYS A 112 -5.39 3.07 8.86
CA LYS A 112 -5.32 2.60 10.26
C LYS A 112 -3.88 2.33 10.71
N LEU A 113 -3.40 3.11 11.68
CA LEU A 113 -2.14 2.85 12.35
C LEU A 113 -2.26 1.67 13.34
N LYS A 114 -1.26 0.80 13.35
CA LYS A 114 -1.07 -0.17 14.44
C LYS A 114 -0.61 0.50 15.74
N THR A 115 0.30 1.46 15.63
CA THR A 115 0.86 2.19 16.77
C THR A 115 0.52 3.65 16.61
N ARG A 116 -0.08 4.25 17.65
CA ARG A 116 -0.49 5.65 17.63
C ARG A 116 0.68 6.56 17.27
N HIS A 117 0.45 7.47 16.31
CA HIS A 117 1.42 8.44 15.81
C HIS A 117 2.73 7.84 15.27
N LEU A 118 2.73 6.58 14.83
CA LEU A 118 3.89 5.95 14.21
C LEU A 118 3.51 5.18 12.95
N ILE A 119 4.01 5.66 11.80
CA ILE A 119 4.01 4.87 10.57
C ILE A 119 5.09 3.79 10.71
N SER A 120 4.64 2.54 10.82
CA SER A 120 5.53 1.39 10.84
C SER A 120 5.67 0.80 9.44
N LYS A 121 6.59 -0.16 9.31
CA LYS A 121 6.73 -0.96 8.08
C LYS A 121 5.42 -1.63 7.64
N LYS A 122 4.52 -1.94 8.57
CA LYS A 122 3.23 -2.56 8.24
C LYS A 122 2.36 -1.62 7.40
N GLU A 123 2.18 -0.39 7.86
CA GLU A 123 1.41 0.63 7.14
C GLU A 123 2.11 1.01 5.84
N PHE A 124 3.43 1.15 5.87
CA PHE A 124 4.23 1.41 4.68
C PHE A 124 4.02 0.34 3.60
N ASN A 125 4.01 -0.95 3.94
CA ASN A 125 3.75 -2.02 2.96
C ASN A 125 2.39 -1.92 2.27
N LEU A 126 1.36 -1.36 2.92
CA LEU A 126 0.05 -1.13 2.30
C LEU A 126 0.12 -0.08 1.19
N MET A 127 1.02 0.89 1.33
CA MET A 127 1.21 1.97 0.37
C MET A 127 1.99 1.53 -0.86
N LEU A 128 2.71 0.40 -0.77
CA LEU A 128 3.54 -0.12 -1.85
C LEU A 128 2.79 -1.03 -2.84
N VAL A 129 1.50 -1.28 -2.60
CA VAL A 129 0.66 -2.19 -3.39
C VAL A 129 0.66 -1.81 -4.88
N GLU A 130 0.71 -0.52 -5.19
CA GLU A 130 0.67 -0.02 -6.56
C GLU A 130 2.02 0.45 -7.10
N ASP A 131 3.12 0.03 -6.46
CA ASP A 131 4.50 0.33 -6.87
C ASP A 131 4.76 1.84 -7.09
N PRO A 132 4.60 2.67 -6.04
CA PRO A 132 4.81 4.10 -6.13
C PRO A 132 6.30 4.44 -6.27
N LYS A 133 6.59 5.52 -6.99
CA LYS A 133 7.91 6.17 -7.00
C LYS A 133 8.05 7.19 -5.87
N ILE A 134 6.93 7.77 -5.43
CA ILE A 134 6.90 8.82 -4.43
C ILE A 134 5.87 8.47 -3.37
N ILE A 135 6.25 8.63 -2.11
CA ILE A 135 5.34 8.52 -0.98
C ILE A 135 5.31 9.85 -0.22
N VAL A 136 4.11 10.40 -0.06
CA VAL A 136 3.85 11.61 0.72
C VAL A 136 3.21 11.22 2.07
N PHE A 137 3.74 11.74 3.17
CA PHE A 137 3.14 11.61 4.49
C PHE A 137 2.63 12.96 4.97
N GLY A 138 1.31 13.09 5.11
CA GLY A 138 0.66 14.15 5.87
C GLY A 138 0.64 13.78 7.35
N ARG A 139 1.43 14.49 8.15
CA ARG A 139 1.74 14.15 9.54
C ARG A 139 0.73 14.65 10.57
N GLY A 140 -0.41 15.14 10.12
CA GLY A 140 -1.37 15.88 10.93
C GLY A 140 -1.17 17.38 10.83
N PHE A 141 -2.04 18.12 11.52
CA PHE A 141 -2.00 19.58 11.60
C PHE A 141 -0.81 20.08 12.44
N GLU A 142 -0.42 19.32 13.48
CA GLU A 142 0.71 19.65 14.36
C GLU A 142 1.97 18.81 14.06
N GLY A 143 1.88 17.83 13.15
CA GLY A 143 3.02 17.03 12.74
C GLY A 143 3.48 15.98 13.77
N CYS A 144 2.61 15.56 14.69
CA CYS A 144 2.99 14.61 15.75
C CYS A 144 3.18 13.17 15.22
N LEU A 145 2.67 12.84 14.03
CA LEU A 145 2.93 11.58 13.36
C LEU A 145 4.41 11.43 13.00
N LYS A 146 5.05 10.38 13.51
CA LYS A 146 6.44 9.99 13.20
C LYS A 146 6.47 8.87 12.16
N ILE A 147 7.53 8.87 11.37
CA ILE A 147 7.84 7.78 10.43
C ILE A 147 8.99 6.98 11.03
N SER A 148 8.86 5.66 11.12
CA SER A 148 9.92 4.85 11.72
C SER A 148 11.19 4.85 10.85
N PRO A 149 12.39 4.76 11.45
CA PRO A 149 13.64 4.65 10.69
C PRO A 149 13.66 3.44 9.73
N GLU A 150 12.98 2.35 10.10
CA GLU A 150 12.85 1.17 9.24
C GLU A 150 12.10 1.48 7.94
N VAL A 151 11.10 2.35 8.00
CA VAL A 151 10.35 2.80 6.81
C VAL A 151 11.25 3.62 5.88
N LEU A 152 12.01 4.57 6.42
CA LEU A 152 12.91 5.40 5.62
C LEU A 152 13.98 4.55 4.92
N LYS A 153 14.61 3.63 5.65
CA LYS A 153 15.59 2.69 5.09
C LYS A 153 14.98 1.80 4.01
N LEU A 154 13.75 1.33 4.21
CA LEU A 154 13.07 0.48 3.22
C LEU A 154 12.68 1.28 1.97
N ALA A 155 12.29 2.54 2.11
CA ALA A 155 12.00 3.43 1.00
C ALA A 155 13.26 3.67 0.15
N GLU A 156 14.38 4.00 0.80
CA GLU A 156 15.69 4.19 0.17
C GLU A 156 16.13 2.94 -0.61
N LEU A 157 16.07 1.76 0.02
CA LEU A 157 16.40 0.48 -0.63
C LEU A 157 15.51 0.17 -1.85
N LYS A 158 14.32 0.76 -1.93
CA LYS A 158 13.38 0.60 -3.04
C LYS A 158 13.43 1.74 -4.04
N GLY A 159 14.30 2.74 -3.85
CA GLY A 159 14.38 3.92 -4.70
C GLY A 159 13.12 4.80 -4.63
N ILE A 160 12.40 4.74 -3.52
CA ILE A 160 11.16 5.50 -3.32
C ILE A 160 11.50 6.82 -2.64
N ARG A 161 11.12 7.94 -3.27
CA ARG A 161 11.25 9.27 -2.67
C ARG A 161 10.20 9.44 -1.58
N VAL A 162 10.64 9.77 -0.37
CA VAL A 162 9.74 10.09 0.75
C VAL A 162 9.65 11.60 0.93
N ILE A 163 8.43 12.12 1.01
CA ILE A 163 8.11 13.51 1.32
C ILE A 163 7.27 13.50 2.59
N SER A 164 7.64 14.32 3.57
CA SER A 164 7.03 14.32 4.89
C SER A 164 6.71 15.75 5.29
N LEU A 165 5.42 16.07 5.39
CA LEU A 165 4.91 17.44 5.50
C LEU A 165 3.75 17.50 6.52
N LEU A 166 3.37 18.71 6.92
CA LEU A 166 2.07 18.90 7.57
C LEU A 166 0.95 18.54 6.59
N THR A 167 -0.19 18.11 7.12
CA THR A 167 -1.28 17.60 6.28
C THR A 167 -1.76 18.60 5.20
N PRO A 168 -1.92 19.92 5.47
CA PRO A 168 -2.27 20.90 4.44
C PRO A 168 -1.26 20.96 3.28
N ASP A 169 0.04 20.93 3.57
CA ASP A 169 1.08 20.98 2.54
C ASP A 169 1.21 19.63 1.81
N ALA A 170 0.98 18.54 2.52
CA ALA A 170 1.02 17.18 1.98
C ALA A 170 -0.06 16.96 0.91
N ILE A 171 -1.28 17.50 1.11
CA ILE A 171 -2.35 17.38 0.12
C ILE A 171 -2.04 18.20 -1.14
N GLU A 172 -1.40 19.38 -1.00
CA GLU A 172 -0.96 20.19 -2.13
C GLU A 172 0.14 19.48 -2.92
N ALA A 173 1.14 18.93 -2.21
CA ALA A 173 2.22 18.16 -2.80
C ALA A 173 1.68 16.93 -3.55
N PHE A 174 0.75 16.17 -2.95
CA PHE A 174 0.12 15.02 -3.59
C PHE A 174 -0.60 15.43 -4.88
N ASN A 175 -1.48 16.43 -4.82
CA ASN A 175 -2.25 16.88 -5.99
C ASN A 175 -1.33 17.34 -7.13
N LYS A 176 -0.29 18.15 -6.83
CA LYS A 176 0.69 18.61 -7.84
C LYS A 176 1.48 17.46 -8.47
N LEU A 177 1.85 16.45 -7.68
CA LEU A 177 2.56 15.27 -8.19
C LEU A 177 1.62 14.41 -9.05
N HIS A 178 0.38 14.22 -8.61
CA HIS A 178 -0.62 13.47 -9.37
C HIS A 178 -0.96 14.14 -10.71
N GLU A 179 -1.10 15.47 -10.74
CA GLU A 179 -1.32 16.26 -11.97
C GLU A 179 -0.17 16.11 -12.98
N LYS A 180 1.04 15.78 -12.51
CA LYS A 180 2.22 15.49 -13.34
C LYS A 180 2.35 14.03 -13.76
N ASP A 181 1.31 13.22 -13.52
CA ASP A 181 1.29 11.78 -13.77
C ASP A 181 2.39 10.99 -13.02
N GLU A 182 2.84 11.52 -11.87
CA GLU A 182 3.78 10.80 -11.03
C GLU A 182 3.10 9.64 -10.30
N LYS A 183 3.84 8.55 -10.11
CA LYS A 183 3.38 7.39 -9.32
C LYS A 183 3.43 7.70 -7.82
N VAL A 184 2.57 8.60 -7.36
CA VAL A 184 2.51 9.09 -5.99
C VAL A 184 1.45 8.37 -5.15
N VAL A 185 1.80 8.03 -3.93
CA VAL A 185 0.86 7.56 -2.89
C VAL A 185 0.97 8.47 -1.69
N ALA A 186 -0.15 8.90 -1.12
CA ALA A 186 -0.18 9.68 0.12
C ALA A 186 -0.76 8.87 1.27
N TYR A 187 -0.19 9.01 2.46
CA TYR A 187 -0.87 8.73 3.73
C TYR A 187 -1.22 10.08 4.35
N ILE A 188 -2.48 10.32 4.70
CA ILE A 188 -2.95 11.57 5.29
C ILE A 188 -3.50 11.31 6.69
N HIS A 189 -2.83 11.88 7.70
CA HIS A 189 -3.37 11.99 9.05
C HIS A 189 -4.26 13.23 9.18
N VAL A 190 -5.51 13.05 9.59
CA VAL A 190 -6.50 14.15 9.63
C VAL A 190 -6.58 14.87 10.98
N THR A 191 -5.80 14.44 11.98
CA THR A 191 -5.75 15.09 13.32
C THR A 191 -4.31 15.54 13.64
N CYS A 192 -3.79 15.24 14.84
CA CYS A 192 -2.44 15.57 15.29
C CYS A 192 -1.57 14.34 15.51
#